data_AF-A0A4P9WS52-F1
#
_entry.id   AF-A0A4P9WS52-F1
#
_cell.length_a   1.000
_cell.length_b   1.000
_cell.length_c   1.000
_cell.angle_alpha   90.00
_cell.angle_beta   90.00
_cell.angle_gamma   90.00
#
_symmetry.space_group_name_H-M   'P 1'
#
loop_
_entity.id
_entity.type
_entity.pdbx_description
1 polymer ?
#
loop_
_entity_poly.entity_id
_entity_poly.type
_entity_poly.pdbx_seq_one_letter_code
_entity_poly.pdbx_strand_id
1 'polypeptide(L)'
;PDTTEPVLNITHLATGVAAVHSLGGTGRGVLVAVIDTGVDYTHPALGRCFGPACLVAFGRDFAGDSFQGDGDTPQPKDDPMDWQLMLSPPRTHSDGHGTHVAGILAANDSRVLGVSPGIKLGAYKIFGCTGGTTSDLIIKAM
;
A
#
# COMPACT_ATOMS: atom_id res chain seq x y z
N PRO A 1 -27.85 -15.16 -2.56
CA PRO A 1 -26.40 -14.86 -2.54
C PRO A 1 -26.05 -14.22 -1.19
N ASP A 2 -25.28 -14.95 -0.37
CA ASP A 2 -24.81 -14.47 0.93
C ASP A 2 -23.82 -13.33 0.73
N THR A 3 -24.04 -12.18 1.36
CA THR A 3 -23.31 -10.92 1.13
C THR A 3 -22.09 -10.77 2.03
N THR A 4 -21.69 -11.84 2.71
CA THR A 4 -20.57 -11.85 3.68
C THR A 4 -19.24 -12.24 3.07
N GLU A 5 -19.22 -12.78 1.84
CA GLU A 5 -18.00 -13.16 1.15
C GLU A 5 -17.47 -11.99 0.30
N PRO A 6 -16.20 -11.58 0.48
CA PRO A 6 -15.61 -10.51 -0.32
C PRO A 6 -15.64 -10.88 -1.81
N VAL A 7 -15.91 -9.88 -2.65
CA VAL A 7 -16.22 -10.05 -4.09
C VAL A 7 -15.00 -10.54 -4.90
N LEU A 8 -13.81 -10.57 -4.28
CA LEU A 8 -12.53 -11.05 -4.83
C LEU A 8 -12.26 -12.56 -4.67
N ASN A 9 -13.27 -13.34 -4.27
CA ASN A 9 -13.11 -14.78 -4.00
C ASN A 9 -12.52 -15.58 -5.18
N ILE A 10 -12.76 -15.18 -6.43
CA ILE A 10 -12.23 -15.90 -7.61
C ILE A 10 -10.70 -15.98 -7.63
N THR A 11 -10.00 -14.90 -7.27
CA THR A 11 -8.53 -14.84 -7.31
C THR A 11 -7.95 -15.67 -6.16
N HIS A 12 -8.58 -15.59 -4.98
CA HIS A 12 -8.16 -16.37 -3.82
C HIS A 12 -8.37 -17.88 -4.03
N LEU A 13 -9.43 -18.27 -4.72
CA LEU A 13 -9.67 -19.66 -5.11
C LEU A 13 -8.62 -20.12 -6.13
N ALA A 14 -8.40 -19.34 -7.19
CA ALA A 14 -7.47 -19.70 -8.27
C ALA A 14 -6.01 -19.85 -7.81
N THR A 15 -5.60 -19.08 -6.79
CA THR A 15 -4.22 -19.07 -6.27
C THR A 15 -4.03 -19.93 -5.02
N GLY A 16 -5.10 -20.54 -4.48
CA GLY A 16 -5.06 -21.35 -3.25
C GLY A 16 -5.05 -20.54 -1.95
N VAL A 17 -5.09 -19.21 -2.00
CA VAL A 17 -5.17 -18.33 -0.82
C VAL A 17 -6.40 -18.67 0.03
N ALA A 18 -7.54 -19.00 -0.59
CA ALA A 18 -8.74 -19.40 0.13
C ALA A 18 -8.52 -20.63 1.04
N ALA A 19 -7.73 -21.60 0.57
CA ALA A 19 -7.39 -22.79 1.37
C ALA A 19 -6.44 -22.45 2.53
N VAL A 20 -5.54 -21.49 2.36
CA VAL A 20 -4.66 -21.03 3.44
C VAL A 20 -5.47 -20.24 4.48
N HIS A 21 -6.39 -19.38 4.04
CA HIS A 21 -7.29 -18.62 4.93
C HIS A 21 -8.19 -19.56 5.75
N SER A 22 -8.71 -20.64 5.17
CA SER A 22 -9.56 -21.60 5.90
C SER A 22 -8.81 -22.37 7.00
N LEU A 23 -7.48 -22.45 6.90
CA LEU A 23 -6.60 -22.97 7.94
C LEU A 23 -6.18 -21.90 8.98
N GLY A 24 -6.71 -20.67 8.88
CA GLY A 24 -6.39 -19.54 9.75
C GLY A 24 -5.11 -18.78 9.36
N GLY A 25 -4.53 -19.06 8.19
CA GLY A 25 -3.35 -18.38 7.69
C GLY A 25 -3.66 -16.94 7.28
N THR A 26 -3.13 -15.96 8.02
CA THR A 26 -3.38 -14.52 7.77
C THR A 26 -2.11 -13.70 7.58
N GLY A 27 -0.93 -14.30 7.77
CA GLY A 27 0.36 -13.59 7.79
C GLY A 27 0.68 -12.90 9.13
N ARG A 28 -0.10 -13.16 10.19
CA ARG A 28 0.12 -12.55 11.51
C ARG A 28 1.55 -12.77 12.03
N GLY A 29 2.19 -11.69 12.47
CA GLY A 29 3.56 -11.71 12.98
C GLY A 29 4.64 -11.50 11.91
N VAL A 30 4.25 -11.38 10.64
CA VAL A 30 5.14 -11.06 9.53
C VAL A 30 5.06 -9.56 9.21
N LEU A 31 6.21 -8.97 8.89
CA LEU A 31 6.35 -7.63 8.34
C LEU A 31 6.57 -7.73 6.84
N VAL A 32 5.82 -6.94 6.06
CA VAL A 32 6.01 -6.83 4.61
C VAL A 32 6.04 -5.34 4.27
N ALA A 33 6.98 -4.90 3.44
CA ALA A 33 7.05 -3.52 2.97
C ALA A 33 6.66 -3.42 1.49
N VAL A 34 5.91 -2.37 1.15
CA VAL A 34 5.60 -1.96 -0.22
C VAL A 34 6.51 -0.80 -0.59
N ILE A 35 7.32 -0.98 -1.63
CA ILE A 35 8.17 0.08 -2.20
C ILE A 35 7.49 0.54 -3.51
N ASP A 36 6.80 1.68 -3.48
CA ASP A 36 5.92 2.11 -4.59
C ASP A 36 5.69 3.64 -4.55
N THR A 37 4.58 4.10 -5.12
CA THR A 37 4.14 5.50 -5.25
C THR A 37 3.61 6.12 -3.95
N GLY A 38 3.50 5.32 -2.88
CA GLY A 38 2.90 5.70 -1.60
C GLY A 38 1.70 4.82 -1.27
N VAL A 39 1.21 4.92 -0.04
CA VAL A 39 0.03 4.18 0.42
C VAL A 39 -0.91 5.12 1.16
N ASP A 40 -2.15 5.20 0.68
CA ASP A 40 -3.24 5.81 1.44
C ASP A 40 -3.62 4.92 2.62
N TYR A 41 -2.91 5.11 3.73
CA TYR A 41 -3.21 4.45 5.00
C TYR A 41 -4.52 4.92 5.64
N THR A 42 -5.16 5.98 5.15
CA THR A 42 -6.49 6.41 5.62
C THR A 42 -7.61 5.62 4.97
N HIS A 43 -7.32 4.86 3.91
CA HIS A 43 -8.29 4.02 3.23
C HIS A 43 -8.94 3.02 4.21
N PRO A 44 -10.28 2.84 4.18
CA PRO A 44 -11.00 1.95 5.09
C PRO A 44 -10.45 0.53 5.14
N ALA A 45 -10.17 -0.04 3.96
CA ALA A 45 -9.62 -1.39 3.83
C ALA A 45 -8.17 -1.51 4.33
N LEU A 46 -7.46 -0.40 4.54
CA LEU A 46 -6.07 -0.37 5.02
C LEU A 46 -5.96 0.09 6.48
N GLY A 47 -7.06 0.08 7.23
CA GLY A 47 -7.06 0.29 8.68
C GLY A 47 -7.20 1.74 9.14
N ARG A 48 -7.31 2.71 8.21
CA ARG A 48 -7.63 4.13 8.48
C ARG A 48 -6.63 4.89 9.35
N CYS A 49 -5.42 4.37 9.55
CA CYS A 49 -4.41 5.02 10.37
C CYS A 49 -2.99 4.59 10.00
N PHE A 50 -2.01 5.38 10.47
CA PHE A 50 -0.58 5.14 10.29
C PHE A 50 0.15 5.10 11.63
N GLY A 51 1.11 4.19 11.75
CA GLY A 51 1.98 4.05 12.92
C GLY A 51 1.89 2.68 13.59
N PRO A 52 2.67 2.42 14.66
CA PRO A 52 2.93 1.07 15.15
C PRO A 52 1.69 0.22 15.50
N ALA A 53 0.59 0.87 15.90
CA ALA A 53 -0.67 0.21 16.21
C ALA A 53 -1.52 -0.14 14.97
N CYS A 54 -1.28 0.52 13.83
CA CYS A 54 -2.07 0.44 12.60
C CYS A 54 -1.64 -0.72 11.70
N LEU A 55 -2.43 -0.99 10.65
CA LEU A 55 -2.05 -1.95 9.62
C LEU A 55 -0.78 -1.46 8.90
N VAL A 56 -0.82 -0.23 8.38
CA VAL A 56 0.37 0.47 7.87
C VAL A 56 1.15 1.00 9.07
N ALA A 57 2.15 0.21 9.48
CA ALA A 57 2.80 0.34 10.78
C ALA A 57 4.00 1.30 10.77
N PHE A 58 4.68 1.40 9.64
CA PHE A 58 5.87 2.22 9.45
C PHE A 58 6.01 2.58 7.97
N GLY A 59 6.84 3.57 7.69
CA GLY A 59 7.06 4.01 6.34
C GLY A 59 7.69 5.39 6.24
N ARG A 60 8.10 5.75 5.04
CA ARG A 60 8.75 7.01 4.72
C ARG A 60 8.61 7.30 3.23
N ASP A 61 8.58 8.58 2.89
CA ASP A 61 8.78 9.05 1.52
C ASP A 61 10.25 9.42 1.32
N PHE A 62 10.90 8.72 0.39
CA PHE A 62 12.28 8.92 0.00
C PHE A 62 12.43 9.86 -1.19
N ALA A 63 11.37 10.11 -1.94
CA ALA A 63 11.38 10.91 -3.16
C ALA A 63 10.93 12.35 -2.89
N GLY A 64 9.84 12.54 -2.16
CA GLY A 64 9.16 13.82 -2.04
C GLY A 64 8.21 14.08 -3.20
N ASP A 65 7.16 14.85 -2.94
CA ASP A 65 6.05 15.02 -3.88
C ASP A 65 6.46 15.63 -5.23
N SER A 66 7.44 16.53 -5.25
CA SER A 66 7.87 17.21 -6.48
C SER A 66 8.86 16.41 -7.33
N PHE A 67 9.33 15.26 -6.85
CA PHE A 67 10.37 14.48 -7.51
C PHE A 67 9.94 13.97 -8.88
N GLN A 68 10.75 14.21 -9.92
CA GLN A 68 10.45 13.82 -11.31
C GLN A 68 11.28 12.63 -11.82
N GLY A 69 12.32 12.19 -11.08
CA GLY A 69 13.21 11.11 -11.49
C GLY A 69 14.64 11.57 -11.78
N ASP A 70 15.24 11.05 -12.84
CA ASP A 70 16.66 11.30 -13.17
C ASP A 70 17.00 12.80 -13.28
N GLY A 71 18.06 13.20 -12.58
CA GLY A 71 18.52 14.59 -12.57
C GLY A 71 17.77 15.51 -11.59
N ASP A 72 16.74 15.02 -10.91
CA ASP A 72 16.05 15.75 -9.85
C ASP A 72 16.64 15.42 -8.46
N THR A 73 16.43 16.31 -7.50
CA THR A 73 16.89 16.13 -6.12
C THR A 73 15.73 15.70 -5.22
N PRO A 74 15.78 14.50 -4.60
CA PRO A 74 14.73 14.05 -3.70
C PRO A 74 14.53 14.99 -2.50
N GLN A 75 13.28 15.11 -2.04
CA GLN A 75 12.85 15.84 -0.85
C GLN A 75 12.15 14.88 0.13
N PRO A 76 12.89 14.03 0.86
CA PRO A 76 12.31 13.00 1.71
C PRO A 76 11.47 13.58 2.86
N LYS A 77 10.44 12.86 3.29
CA LYS A 77 9.61 13.20 4.46
C LYS A 77 9.13 11.95 5.20
N ASP A 78 8.82 12.09 6.49
CA ASP A 78 8.39 11.01 7.39
C ASP A 78 6.90 10.66 7.24
N ASP A 79 6.42 10.65 6.00
CA ASP A 79 5.03 10.33 5.68
C ASP A 79 4.96 9.63 4.30
N PRO A 80 4.62 8.33 4.25
CA PRO A 80 4.50 7.58 3.00
C PRO A 80 3.14 7.74 2.31
N MET A 81 2.31 8.68 2.77
CA MET A 81 0.97 8.95 2.21
C MET A 81 1.03 9.09 0.70
N ASP A 82 0.11 8.39 0.04
CA ASP A 82 -0.14 8.58 -1.38
C ASP A 82 -0.71 9.98 -1.61
N TRP A 83 -0.13 10.70 -2.56
CA TRP A 83 -0.28 12.15 -2.76
C TRP A 83 -1.73 12.63 -2.98
N GLN A 84 -2.64 11.75 -3.42
CA GLN A 84 -3.99 12.13 -3.86
C GLN A 84 -4.82 12.85 -2.79
N LEU A 85 -4.58 12.59 -1.50
CA LEU A 85 -5.42 13.13 -0.43
C LEU A 85 -5.05 14.55 0.04
N MET A 86 -3.92 15.11 -0.43
CA MET A 86 -3.54 16.50 -0.09
C MET A 86 -4.13 17.56 -1.03
N LEU A 87 -4.77 17.19 -2.14
CA LEU A 87 -5.27 18.15 -3.13
C LEU A 87 -6.79 18.09 -3.32
N SER A 88 -7.43 19.26 -3.25
CA SER A 88 -8.83 19.47 -3.63
C SER A 88 -8.93 20.42 -4.83
N PRO A 89 -9.53 20.03 -5.96
CA PRO A 89 -10.11 18.71 -6.22
C PRO A 89 -9.03 17.62 -6.35
N PRO A 90 -9.37 16.35 -6.08
CA PRO A 90 -8.45 15.23 -6.30
C PRO A 90 -7.97 15.27 -7.74
N ARG A 91 -6.64 15.37 -7.97
CA ARG A 91 -6.12 15.30 -9.33
C ARG A 91 -6.29 13.88 -9.85
N THR A 92 -6.78 13.78 -11.08
CA THR A 92 -7.10 12.54 -11.81
C THR A 92 -5.86 11.72 -12.21
N HIS A 93 -4.67 12.08 -11.73
CA HIS A 93 -3.38 11.47 -12.06
C HIS A 93 -2.64 11.15 -10.74
N SER A 94 -3.32 10.46 -9.84
CA SER A 94 -2.62 9.82 -8.73
C SER A 94 -2.54 8.36 -9.08
N ASP A 95 -1.31 7.82 -9.09
CA ASP A 95 -1.08 6.45 -9.53
C ASP A 95 -1.86 5.46 -8.67
N GLY A 96 -2.20 5.79 -7.41
CA GLY A 96 -2.98 4.91 -6.52
C GLY A 96 -2.36 3.52 -6.38
N HIS A 97 -1.14 3.36 -6.91
CA HIS A 97 -0.63 2.10 -7.39
C HIS A 97 -0.09 1.36 -6.18
N GLY A 98 0.64 2.06 -5.31
CA GLY A 98 1.07 1.53 -4.03
C GLY A 98 -0.12 1.24 -3.11
N THR A 99 -1.16 2.07 -3.11
CA THR A 99 -2.41 1.79 -2.37
C THR A 99 -3.11 0.54 -2.89
N HIS A 100 -3.18 0.36 -4.21
CA HIS A 100 -3.76 -0.83 -4.84
C HIS A 100 -2.93 -2.09 -4.56
N VAL A 101 -1.60 -2.01 -4.67
CA VAL A 101 -0.65 -3.08 -4.33
C VAL A 101 -0.76 -3.45 -2.85
N ALA A 102 -0.80 -2.46 -1.94
CA ALA A 102 -1.05 -2.67 -0.52
C ALA A 102 -2.39 -3.37 -0.27
N GLY A 103 -3.43 -3.02 -1.04
CA GLY A 103 -4.73 -3.66 -0.99
C GLY A 103 -4.69 -5.14 -1.36
N ILE A 104 -3.97 -5.51 -2.43
CA ILE A 104 -3.76 -6.91 -2.82
C ILE A 104 -3.12 -7.71 -1.66
N LEU A 105 -2.16 -7.10 -0.94
CA LEU A 105 -1.49 -7.74 0.18
C LEU A 105 -2.37 -7.87 1.41
N ALA A 106 -2.97 -6.76 1.86
CA ALA A 106 -3.43 -6.67 3.25
C ALA A 106 -4.77 -5.96 3.43
N ALA A 107 -5.54 -5.71 2.36
CA ALA A 107 -6.88 -5.17 2.51
C ALA A 107 -7.72 -6.02 3.47
N ASN A 108 -8.48 -5.36 4.33
CA ASN A 108 -9.36 -6.01 5.28
C ASN A 108 -10.68 -5.24 5.40
N ASP A 109 -11.53 -5.41 4.40
CA ASP A 109 -12.91 -4.90 4.38
C ASP A 109 -13.87 -5.95 3.78
N SER A 110 -15.16 -5.78 4.05
CA SER A 110 -16.26 -6.59 3.54
C SER A 110 -16.26 -6.83 2.02
N ARG A 111 -15.70 -5.89 1.24
CA ARG A 111 -15.67 -5.98 -0.22
C ARG A 111 -14.36 -6.54 -0.78
N VAL A 112 -13.25 -6.27 -0.09
CA VAL A 112 -11.89 -6.54 -0.56
C VAL A 112 -11.09 -7.11 0.60
N LEU A 113 -10.65 -8.35 0.43
CA LEU A 113 -9.75 -9.03 1.36
C LEU A 113 -8.43 -9.29 0.62
N GLY A 114 -7.31 -8.91 1.24
CA GLY A 114 -5.98 -9.16 0.71
C GLY A 114 -5.52 -10.59 0.98
N VAL A 115 -4.37 -10.95 0.42
CA VAL A 115 -3.75 -12.27 0.58
C VAL A 115 -3.35 -12.56 2.02
N SER A 116 -2.94 -11.55 2.78
CA SER A 116 -2.44 -11.67 4.15
C SER A 116 -2.92 -10.49 5.01
N PRO A 117 -4.20 -10.45 5.39
CA PRO A 117 -4.80 -9.32 6.10
C PRO A 117 -4.29 -9.14 7.54
N GLY A 118 -3.52 -10.09 8.08
CA GLY A 118 -3.00 -10.08 9.44
C GLY A 118 -1.56 -9.55 9.59
N ILE A 119 -0.90 -9.18 8.49
CA ILE A 119 0.48 -8.66 8.54
C ILE A 119 0.53 -7.27 9.19
N LYS A 120 1.74 -6.80 9.48
CA LYS A 120 2.04 -5.37 9.58
C LYS A 120 2.69 -4.91 8.27
N LEU A 121 2.16 -3.85 7.69
CA LEU A 121 2.60 -3.32 6.40
C LEU A 121 3.56 -2.13 6.61
N GLY A 122 4.67 -2.12 5.89
CA GLY A 122 5.53 -0.96 5.69
C GLY A 122 5.22 -0.28 4.37
N ALA A 123 5.32 1.05 4.30
CA ALA A 123 5.13 1.80 3.06
C ALA A 123 6.34 2.69 2.77
N TYR A 124 7.03 2.45 1.68
CA TYR A 124 8.16 3.26 1.22
C TYR A 124 7.81 3.89 -0.12
N LYS A 125 7.59 5.21 -0.09
CA LYS A 125 7.31 6.00 -1.29
C LYS A 125 8.62 6.38 -1.95
N ILE A 126 8.81 5.98 -3.21
CA ILE A 126 10.02 6.25 -4.01
C ILE A 126 9.71 7.00 -5.31
N PHE A 127 8.48 7.45 -5.50
CA PHE A 127 8.07 8.28 -6.62
C PHE A 127 7.55 9.62 -6.11
N GLY A 128 7.74 10.68 -6.88
CA GLY A 128 6.95 11.90 -6.71
C GLY A 128 5.51 11.71 -7.15
N CYS A 129 4.82 12.81 -7.45
CA CYS A 129 3.41 12.76 -7.89
C CYS A 129 3.27 12.45 -9.37
N THR A 130 4.32 12.73 -10.12
CA THR A 130 4.46 12.51 -11.56
C THR A 130 5.91 12.14 -11.82
N GLY A 131 6.19 11.64 -13.02
CA GLY A 131 7.55 11.27 -13.40
C GLY A 131 7.92 9.87 -12.93
N GLY A 132 9.21 9.65 -12.66
CA GLY A 132 9.75 8.34 -12.36
C GLY A 132 10.39 8.22 -10.98
N THR A 133 11.01 7.07 -10.76
CA THR A 133 11.93 6.82 -9.65
C THR A 133 13.33 6.57 -10.21
N THR A 134 14.33 6.48 -9.34
CA THR A 134 15.72 6.16 -9.72
C THR A 134 16.18 4.90 -9.00
N SER A 135 17.16 4.21 -9.58
CA SER A 135 17.77 3.04 -8.94
C SER A 135 18.30 3.34 -7.54
N ASP A 136 18.81 4.55 -7.31
CA ASP A 136 19.31 4.99 -6.01
C ASP A 136 18.19 5.03 -4.96
N LEU A 137 16.99 5.50 -5.32
CA LEU A 137 15.84 5.50 -4.40
C LEU A 137 15.30 4.09 -4.17
N ILE A 138 15.29 3.23 -5.20
CA ILE A 138 14.91 1.83 -5.07
C ILE A 138 15.84 1.12 -4.07
N ILE A 139 17.16 1.26 -4.23
CA ILE A 139 18.15 0.65 -3.34
C ILE A 139 18.06 1.22 -1.92
N LYS A 140 17.83 2.53 -1.78
CA LYS A 140 17.71 3.19 -0.48
C LYS A 140 16.50 2.69 0.34
N ALA A 141 15.46 2.17 -0.33
CA ALA A 141 14.24 1.69 0.29
C ALA A 141 14.28 0.20 0.67
N MET A 142 15.24 -0.60 0.18
CA MET A 142 15.41 -2.01 0.55
C MET A 142 16.16 -2.17 1.88
#